data_AF-A0A357I4Q7-F1
#
_entry.id   AF-A0A357I4Q7-F1
#
_cell.length_a   1.000
_cell.length_b   1.000
_cell.length_c   1.000
_cell.angle_alpha   90.00
_cell.angle_beta   90.00
_cell.angle_gamma   90.00
#
_symmetry.space_group_name_H-M   'P 1'
#
loop_
_entity.id
_entity.type
_entity.pdbx_description
1 polymer ?
#
loop_
_entity_poly.entity_id
_entity_poly.type
_entity_poly.pdbx_seq_one_letter_code
_entity_poly.pdbx_strand_id
1 'polypeptide(L)'
;MELLQPELEQATTAKLNHIEEAVGHGEEIAGIAECAIAAAMGRVESAVVAEDEAVYGKCDIDRMRVDFDEQGQTLCAQDLLDFIASETYRHGGSVIALPQDQIPAGRRAVAVARF
;
A
#
# COMPACT_ATOMS: atom_id res chain seq x y z
N MET A 1 22.91 -18.86 -13.91
CA MET A 1 22.21 -17.55 -14.03
C MET A 1 21.88 -17.15 -12.59
N GLU A 2 22.76 -16.40 -11.93
CA GLU A 2 22.68 -16.12 -10.48
C GLU A 2 23.22 -14.71 -10.19
N LEU A 3 22.75 -13.72 -10.95
CA LEU A 3 23.21 -12.32 -10.86
C LEU A 3 22.08 -11.31 -10.62
N LEU A 4 20.81 -11.74 -10.60
CA LEU A 4 19.66 -10.82 -10.41
C LEU A 4 19.32 -10.52 -8.94
N GLN A 5 19.76 -11.36 -8.00
CA GLN A 5 19.35 -11.25 -6.59
C GLN A 5 19.83 -9.97 -5.88
N PRO A 6 21.11 -9.56 -5.96
CA PRO A 6 21.60 -8.45 -5.14
C PRO A 6 21.05 -7.08 -5.57
N GLU A 7 20.76 -6.89 -6.87
CA GLU A 7 20.24 -5.62 -7.39
C GLU A 7 18.77 -5.42 -7.01
N LEU A 8 17.98 -6.50 -7.01
CA LEU A 8 16.59 -6.47 -6.59
C LEU A 8 16.46 -6.22 -5.08
N GLU A 9 17.33 -6.85 -4.29
CA GLU A 9 17.41 -6.63 -2.84
C GLU A 9 17.79 -5.18 -2.53
N GLN A 10 18.82 -4.63 -3.19
CA GLN A 10 19.21 -3.23 -3.01
C GLN A 10 18.10 -2.24 -3.37
N ALA A 11 17.40 -2.46 -4.48
CA ALA A 11 16.29 -1.60 -4.89
C ALA A 11 15.11 -1.66 -3.90
N THR A 12 14.86 -2.84 -3.32
CA THR A 12 13.81 -3.03 -2.30
C THR A 12 14.20 -2.35 -0.99
N THR A 13 15.44 -2.53 -0.52
CA THR A 13 15.97 -1.88 0.68
C THR A 13 15.95 -0.36 0.54
N ALA A 14 16.37 0.19 -0.60
CA ALA A 14 16.37 1.64 -0.81
C ALA A 14 14.95 2.23 -0.73
N LYS A 15 13.95 1.54 -1.28
CA LYS A 15 12.54 1.96 -1.20
C LYS A 15 11.97 1.83 0.20
N LEU A 16 12.29 0.74 0.89
CA LEU A 16 11.85 0.55 2.27
C LEU A 16 12.42 1.67 3.17
N ASN A 17 13.71 1.99 3.04
CA ASN A 17 14.34 3.09 3.76
C ASN A 17 13.63 4.43 3.47
N HIS A 18 13.28 4.70 2.21
CA HIS A 18 12.56 5.93 1.86
C HIS A 18 11.18 6.02 2.52
N ILE A 19 10.45 4.89 2.59
CA ILE A 19 9.16 4.82 3.28
C ILE A 19 9.35 5.00 4.79
N GLU A 20 10.37 4.39 5.38
CA GLU A 20 10.70 4.57 6.79
C GLU A 20 11.04 6.03 7.13
N GLU A 21 11.79 6.71 6.26
CA GLU A 21 12.08 8.15 6.41
C GLU A 21 10.80 8.99 6.36
N ALA A 22 9.92 8.73 5.37
CA ALA A 22 8.65 9.43 5.26
C ALA A 22 7.75 9.23 6.49
N VAL A 23 7.70 8.00 7.02
CA VAL A 23 6.99 7.67 8.27
C VAL A 23 7.62 8.38 9.47
N GLY A 24 8.95 8.47 9.53
CA GLY A 24 9.66 9.19 10.59
C GLY A 24 9.38 10.69 10.59
N HIS A 25 9.08 11.28 9.43
CA HIS A 25 8.75 12.71 9.29
C HIS A 25 7.25 13.02 9.33
N GLY A 26 6.38 12.01 9.31
CA GLY A 26 4.92 12.22 9.25
C GLY A 26 4.41 12.63 7.86
N GLU A 27 5.17 12.33 6.81
CA GLU A 27 4.85 12.67 5.41
C GLU A 27 4.15 11.50 4.69
N GLU A 28 3.84 10.43 5.40
CA GLU A 28 3.18 9.25 4.87
C GLU A 28 1.66 9.37 4.80
N ILE A 29 1.07 8.59 3.89
CA ILE A 29 -0.35 8.26 3.89
C ILE A 29 -0.51 6.98 4.71
N ALA A 30 -1.09 7.08 5.90
CA ALA A 30 -1.12 6.01 6.90
C ALA A 30 -2.45 5.24 6.99
N GLY A 31 -3.54 5.80 6.43
CA GLY A 31 -4.87 5.23 6.54
C GLY A 31 -5.25 4.39 5.32
N ILE A 32 -5.91 3.25 5.53
CA ILE A 32 -6.27 2.33 4.43
C ILE A 32 -7.18 3.03 3.41
N ALA A 33 -8.13 3.84 3.87
CA ALA A 33 -9.02 4.56 2.99
C ALA A 33 -8.25 5.58 2.12
N GLU A 34 -7.38 6.36 2.76
CA GLU A 34 -6.54 7.37 2.13
C GLU A 34 -5.55 6.74 1.15
N CYS A 35 -4.91 5.62 1.54
CA CYS A 35 -4.03 4.84 0.67
C CYS A 35 -4.78 4.30 -0.54
N ALA A 36 -5.97 3.72 -0.36
CA ALA A 36 -6.76 3.16 -1.45
C ALA A 36 -7.19 4.26 -2.44
N ILE A 37 -7.65 5.40 -1.95
CA ILE A 37 -8.02 6.54 -2.79
C ILE A 37 -6.78 7.09 -3.51
N ALA A 38 -5.68 7.31 -2.80
CA ALA A 38 -4.44 7.83 -3.38
C ALA A 38 -3.88 6.89 -4.47
N ALA A 39 -3.91 5.58 -4.22
CA ALA A 39 -3.47 4.55 -5.17
C ALA A 39 -4.36 4.56 -6.42
N ALA A 40 -5.68 4.56 -6.25
CA ALA A 40 -6.64 4.60 -7.35
C ALA A 40 -6.57 5.90 -8.19
N MET A 41 -6.18 7.01 -7.57
CA MET A 41 -5.92 8.28 -8.26
C MET A 41 -4.52 8.35 -8.91
N GLY A 42 -3.68 7.33 -8.74
CA GLY A 42 -2.30 7.32 -9.23
C GLY A 42 -1.42 8.37 -8.55
N ARG A 43 -1.66 8.66 -7.28
CA ARG A 43 -0.88 9.61 -6.46
C ARG A 43 0.15 8.94 -5.56
N VAL A 44 0.22 7.62 -5.56
CA VAL A 44 1.19 6.87 -4.76
C VAL A 44 2.46 6.62 -5.57
N GLU A 45 3.61 7.01 -5.04
CA GLU A 45 4.91 6.63 -5.58
C GLU A 45 5.28 5.22 -5.12
N SER A 46 5.21 4.99 -3.81
CA SER A 46 5.61 3.74 -3.17
C SER A 46 4.61 3.37 -2.08
N ALA A 47 4.25 2.09 -1.97
CA ALA A 47 3.40 1.56 -0.91
C ALA A 47 4.01 0.32 -0.26
N VAL A 48 3.77 0.16 1.03
CA VAL A 48 3.96 -1.09 1.78
C VAL A 48 2.59 -1.57 2.23
N VAL A 49 2.27 -2.83 1.99
CA VAL A 49 1.00 -3.47 2.38
C VAL A 49 1.25 -4.76 3.15
N ALA A 50 0.35 -5.08 4.09
CA ALA A 50 0.41 -6.32 4.86
C ALA A 50 0.02 -7.49 3.96
N GLU A 51 0.87 -8.52 3.90
CA GLU A 51 0.58 -9.76 3.14
C GLU A 51 -0.17 -10.82 3.96
N ASP A 52 -0.13 -10.69 5.29
CA ASP A 52 -0.70 -11.62 6.27
C ASP A 52 -2.05 -11.16 6.84
N GLU A 53 -2.53 -9.99 6.40
CA GLU A 53 -3.82 -9.41 6.78
C GLU A 53 -4.69 -9.22 5.54
N ALA A 54 -6.00 -9.13 5.75
CA ALA A 54 -6.97 -8.78 4.71
C ALA A 54 -7.93 -7.72 5.23
N VAL A 55 -8.18 -6.69 4.44
CA VAL A 55 -9.14 -5.64 4.82
C VAL A 55 -10.20 -5.51 3.75
N TYR A 56 -11.38 -6.07 4.02
CA TYR A 56 -12.47 -6.09 3.08
C TYR A 56 -13.20 -4.75 3.02
N GLY A 57 -13.49 -4.29 1.80
CA GLY A 57 -14.29 -3.10 1.58
C GLY A 57 -14.45 -2.76 0.11
N LYS A 58 -14.95 -1.57 -0.15
CA LYS A 58 -15.14 -1.05 -1.51
C LYS A 58 -14.63 0.38 -1.60
N CYS A 59 -13.79 0.64 -2.59
CA CYS A 59 -13.34 1.99 -2.92
C CYS A 59 -14.25 2.61 -3.99
N ASP A 60 -14.90 3.73 -3.67
CA ASP A 60 -15.66 4.56 -4.60
C ASP A 60 -14.83 5.82 -4.91
N ILE A 61 -14.17 5.81 -6.07
CA ILE A 61 -13.27 6.89 -6.50
C ILE A 61 -14.08 8.16 -6.81
N ASP A 62 -15.28 8.02 -7.39
CA ASP A 62 -16.14 9.15 -7.74
C ASP A 62 -16.57 9.93 -6.50
N ARG A 63 -16.79 9.23 -5.39
CA ARG A 63 -17.14 9.82 -4.08
C ARG A 63 -15.94 10.06 -3.17
N MET A 64 -14.74 9.67 -3.59
CA MET A 64 -13.51 9.66 -2.76
C MET A 64 -13.77 9.05 -1.39
N ARG A 65 -14.39 7.87 -1.36
CA ARG A 65 -14.78 7.19 -0.13
C ARG A 65 -14.48 5.71 -0.19
N VAL A 66 -14.07 5.16 0.95
CA VAL A 66 -13.97 3.72 1.16
C VAL A 66 -15.04 3.30 2.14
N ASP A 67 -15.82 2.29 1.76
CA ASP A 67 -16.79 1.64 2.62
C ASP A 67 -16.18 0.30 3.08
N PHE A 68 -15.85 0.20 4.36
CA PHE A 68 -15.31 -1.01 4.96
C PHE A 68 -16.42 -2.04 5.21
N ASP A 69 -16.11 -3.31 4.97
CA ASP A 69 -17.00 -4.43 5.24
C ASP A 69 -16.44 -5.27 6.40
N GLU A 70 -16.67 -4.77 7.63
CA GLU A 70 -16.20 -5.43 8.85
C GLU A 70 -16.85 -6.80 9.08
N GLN A 71 -17.96 -7.08 8.42
CA GLN A 71 -18.72 -8.32 8.59
C GLN A 71 -18.53 -9.32 7.44
N GLY A 72 -17.82 -8.93 6.38
CA GLY A 72 -17.60 -9.74 5.18
C GLY A 72 -18.90 -10.15 4.47
N GLN A 73 -19.96 -9.34 4.59
CA GLN A 73 -21.31 -9.67 4.08
C GLN A 73 -21.58 -9.06 2.70
N THR A 74 -20.73 -8.16 2.23
CA THR A 74 -20.90 -7.46 0.97
C THR A 74 -20.34 -8.32 -0.17
N LEU A 75 -21.22 -8.78 -1.05
CA LEU A 75 -20.88 -9.61 -2.23
C LEU A 75 -19.86 -8.97 -3.20
N CYS A 76 -19.59 -7.67 -3.06
CA CYS A 76 -18.64 -6.92 -3.88
C CYS A 76 -17.50 -6.32 -3.07
N ALA A 77 -17.29 -6.75 -1.82
CA ALA A 77 -16.12 -6.37 -1.07
C ALA A 77 -14.88 -7.03 -1.69
N GLN A 78 -13.85 -6.21 -1.91
CA GLN A 78 -12.53 -6.65 -2.32
C GLN A 78 -11.57 -6.46 -1.15
N ASP A 79 -10.41 -7.12 -1.21
CA ASP A 79 -9.32 -6.79 -0.29
C ASP A 79 -8.72 -5.44 -0.68
N LEU A 80 -8.81 -4.48 0.24
CA LEU A 80 -8.32 -3.13 0.06
C LEU A 80 -6.78 -3.09 0.05
N LEU A 81 -6.09 -4.03 0.70
CA LEU A 81 -4.63 -4.11 0.65
C LEU A 81 -4.15 -4.55 -0.73
N ASP A 82 -4.78 -5.58 -1.29
CA ASP A 82 -4.56 -6.01 -2.69
C ASP A 82 -4.97 -4.92 -3.68
N PHE A 83 -6.05 -4.19 -3.40
CA PHE A 83 -6.47 -3.06 -4.24
C PHE A 83 -5.42 -1.94 -4.23
N ILE A 84 -4.91 -1.54 -3.06
CA ILE A 84 -3.83 -0.55 -2.94
C ILE A 84 -2.61 -1.01 -3.73
N ALA A 85 -2.21 -2.27 -3.57
CA ALA A 85 -1.08 -2.85 -4.30
C ALA A 85 -1.30 -2.80 -5.82
N SER A 86 -2.44 -3.31 -6.27
CA SER A 86 -2.79 -3.41 -7.69
C SER A 86 -2.86 -2.04 -8.35
N GLU A 87 -3.53 -1.07 -7.72
CA GLU A 87 -3.67 0.27 -8.28
C GLU A 87 -2.35 1.04 -8.27
N THR A 88 -1.56 0.91 -7.20
CA THR A 88 -0.22 1.53 -7.14
C THR A 88 0.67 1.01 -8.26
N TYR A 89 0.74 -0.31 -8.43
CA TYR A 89 1.51 -0.94 -9.51
C TYR A 89 0.97 -0.54 -10.89
N ARG A 90 -0.35 -0.55 -11.08
CA ARG A 90 -1.02 -0.14 -12.32
C ARG A 90 -0.68 1.30 -12.72
N HIS A 91 -0.48 2.18 -11.74
CA HIS A 91 -0.10 3.57 -11.95
C HIS A 91 1.41 3.83 -11.98
N GLY A 92 2.22 2.78 -12.07
CA GLY A 92 3.68 2.86 -12.17
C GLY A 92 4.39 3.16 -10.84
N GLY A 93 3.66 3.06 -9.72
CA GLY A 93 4.25 3.08 -8.39
C GLY A 93 4.89 1.73 -8.03
N SER A 94 5.58 1.72 -6.90
CA SER A 94 6.22 0.52 -6.35
C SER A 94 5.44 -0.01 -5.17
N VAL A 95 5.39 -1.33 -5.03
CA VAL A 95 4.71 -1.98 -3.90
C VAL A 95 5.65 -2.99 -3.27
N ILE A 96 5.67 -3.00 -1.95
CA ILE A 96 6.36 -3.99 -1.14
C ILE A 96 5.30 -4.65 -0.27
N ALA A 97 5.18 -5.97 -0.38
CA ALA A 97 4.34 -6.75 0.52
C ALA A 97 5.23 -7.26 1.66
N LEU A 98 4.84 -7.02 2.91
CA LEU A 98 5.55 -7.46 4.11
C LEU A 98 4.53 -8.00 5.13
N PRO A 99 4.92 -8.89 6.04
CA PRO A 99 4.12 -9.18 7.21
C PRO A 99 3.83 -7.91 8.03
N GLN A 100 2.65 -7.79 8.66
CA GLN A 100 2.22 -6.57 9.36
C GLN A 100 3.23 -6.12 10.43
N ASP A 101 3.89 -7.06 11.10
CA ASP A 101 4.89 -6.78 12.13
C ASP A 101 6.19 -6.16 11.59
N GLN A 102 6.42 -6.25 10.27
CA GLN A 102 7.53 -5.64 9.56
C GLN A 102 7.15 -4.34 8.85
N ILE A 103 5.87 -3.95 8.88
CA ILE A 103 5.43 -2.67 8.33
C ILE A 103 5.76 -1.54 9.31
N PRO A 104 6.33 -0.42 8.83
CA PRO A 104 6.57 0.75 9.66
C PRO A 104 5.34 1.16 10.48
N ALA A 105 5.57 1.42 11.77
CA ALA A 105 4.54 1.74 12.76
C ALA A 105 3.46 0.65 12.99
N GLY A 106 3.68 -0.60 12.56
CA GLY A 106 2.77 -1.74 12.79
C GLY A 106 1.43 -1.62 12.07
N ARG A 107 1.37 -0.79 11.01
CA ARG A 107 0.17 -0.52 10.23
C ARG A 107 -0.08 -1.63 9.22
N ARG A 108 -1.29 -1.68 8.67
CA ARG A 108 -1.65 -2.62 7.59
C ARG A 108 -1.26 -2.13 6.20
N ALA A 109 -1.16 -0.82 6.02
CA ALA A 109 -0.70 -0.20 4.80
C ALA A 109 -0.08 1.16 5.10
N VAL A 110 0.96 1.51 4.35
CA VAL A 110 1.57 2.83 4.33
C VAL A 110 1.91 3.18 2.89
N ALA A 111 1.61 4.41 2.47
CA ALA A 111 1.98 4.88 1.15
C ALA A 111 2.71 6.22 1.22
N VAL A 112 3.58 6.48 0.25
CA VAL A 112 4.25 7.75 0.04
C VAL A 112 3.70 8.35 -1.25
N ALA A 113 3.30 9.61 -1.19
CA ALA A 113 2.77 10.31 -2.36
C ALA A 113 3.90 10.58 -3.38
N ARG A 114 3.56 10.63 -4.66
CA ARG A 114 4.42 11.25 -5.68
C ARG A 114 4.27 12.78 -5.62
N PHE A 115 5.39 13.49 -5.75
CA PHE A 115 5.59 14.95 -5.66
C PHE A 115 4.38 15.85 -5.98
#